data_AF-A0A2U1AGV3-F1
#
_entry.id   AF-A0A2U1AGV3-F1
#
_cell.length_a   1.000
_cell.length_b   1.000
_cell.length_c   1.000
_cell.angle_alpha   90.00
_cell.angle_beta   90.00
_cell.angle_gamma   90.00
#
_symmetry.space_group_name_H-M   'P 1'
#
loop_
_entity.id
_entity.type
_entity.pdbx_description
1 polymer ?
#
loop_
_entity_poly.entity_id
_entity_poly.type
_entity_poly.pdbx_seq_one_letter_code
_entity_poly.pdbx_strand_id
1 'polypeptide(L)'
;MVKKQKRLLLWCVIILALVAGVAILLPPLYTDCRCRPKNVRCMSNLKMIYTALQVYAWDHDGWLPPEDGVGGLSRLVQGGYLDNLSVFNCPVTGTVFPESLTDETCDYIYRGGGRQSEGKSIVLMDKPGNHPEGRCNIFYSDGTSEFNIRDVSDGE
;
A
#
# COMPACT_ATOMS: atom_id res chain seq x y z
N MET A 1 28.61 41.52 -44.05
CA MET A 1 28.28 40.94 -42.73
C MET A 1 26.83 40.42 -42.59
N VAL A 2 25.86 40.91 -43.38
CA VAL A 2 24.42 40.57 -43.25
C VAL A 2 24.07 39.10 -43.60
N LYS A 3 24.78 38.43 -44.52
CA LYS A 3 24.49 37.03 -44.93
C LYS A 3 24.71 36.00 -43.81
N LYS A 4 25.67 36.22 -42.90
CA LYS A 4 26.00 35.30 -41.80
C LYS A 4 24.94 35.39 -40.68
N GLN A 5 24.46 36.60 -40.41
CA GLN A 5 23.37 36.90 -39.48
C GLN A 5 22.05 36.26 -39.91
N LYS A 6 21.70 36.33 -41.20
CA LYS A 6 20.49 35.68 -41.75
C LYS A 6 20.51 34.15 -41.62
N ARG A 7 21.68 33.52 -41.80
CA ARG A 7 21.83 32.08 -41.56
C ARG A 7 21.61 31.76 -40.09
N LEU A 8 22.25 32.49 -39.17
CA LEU A 8 22.12 32.27 -37.73
C LEU A 8 20.67 32.39 -37.25
N LEU A 9 19.94 33.41 -37.72
CA LEU A 9 18.51 33.57 -37.44
C LEU A 9 17.67 32.36 -37.89
N LEU A 10 17.93 31.84 -39.09
CA LEU A 10 17.24 30.66 -39.61
C LEU A 10 17.47 29.44 -38.70
N TRP A 11 18.72 29.20 -38.29
CA TRP A 11 19.07 28.09 -37.38
C TRP A 11 18.37 28.25 -36.02
N CYS A 12 18.34 29.45 -35.45
CA CYS A 12 17.65 29.71 -34.19
C CYS A 12 16.15 29.43 -34.30
N VAL A 13 15.50 29.84 -35.39
CA VAL A 13 14.06 29.60 -35.61
C VAL A 13 13.75 28.12 -35.77
N ILE A 14 14.57 27.36 -36.50
CA ILE A 14 14.39 25.91 -36.67
C ILE A 14 14.52 25.18 -35.33
N ILE A 15 15.53 25.52 -34.54
CA ILE A 15 15.76 24.91 -33.22
C ILE A 15 14.58 25.22 -32.28
N LEU A 16 14.10 26.47 -32.25
CA LEU A 16 12.93 26.86 -31.45
C LEU A 16 11.66 26.12 -31.88
N ALA A 17 11.42 25.98 -33.18
CA ALA A 17 10.27 25.24 -33.70
C ALA A 17 10.32 23.74 -33.31
N LEU A 18 11.51 23.15 -33.34
CA LEU A 18 11.71 21.75 -32.95
C LEU A 18 11.49 21.54 -31.44
N VAL A 19 12.06 22.41 -30.60
CA VAL A 19 11.86 22.36 -29.14
C VAL A 19 10.40 22.56 -28.78
N ALA A 20 9.72 23.51 -29.41
CA ALA A 20 8.29 23.74 -29.20
C ALA A 20 7.43 22.52 -29.61
N GLY A 21 7.76 21.87 -30.72
CA GLY A 21 7.07 20.64 -31.16
C GLY A 21 7.21 19.50 -30.15
N VAL A 22 8.43 19.26 -29.65
CA VAL A 22 8.68 18.22 -28.62
C VAL A 22 7.98 18.58 -27.29
N ALA A 23 7.99 19.86 -26.91
CA ALA A 23 7.32 20.34 -25.68
C ALA A 23 5.79 20.16 -25.68
N ILE A 24 5.14 20.07 -26.85
CA ILE A 24 3.69 19.80 -26.96
C ILE A 24 3.38 18.30 -26.84
N LEU A 25 4.34 17.43 -27.16
CA LEU A 25 4.21 15.96 -27.09
C LEU A 25 4.57 15.39 -25.71
N LEU A 26 5.34 16.13 -24.92
CA LEU A 26 5.74 15.76 -23.56
C LEU A 26 4.57 15.72 -22.54
N PRO A 27 3.61 16.66 -22.49
CA PRO A 27 2.54 16.73 -21.49
C PRO A 27 1.72 15.44 -21.29
N PRO A 28 1.25 14.72 -22.34
CA PRO A 28 0.43 13.51 -22.13
C PRO A 28 1.20 12.35 -21.47
N LEU A 29 2.53 12.41 -21.39
CA LEU A 29 3.36 11.41 -20.72
C LEU A 29 3.61 11.73 -19.24
N TYR A 30 3.36 12.96 -18.78
CA TYR A 30 3.64 13.38 -17.39
C TYR A 30 2.41 13.39 -16.47
N THR A 31 1.20 13.15 -16.99
CA THR A 31 -0.02 13.42 -16.22
C THR A 31 -0.52 12.30 -15.31
N ASP A 32 0.13 11.13 -15.23
CA ASP A 32 -0.51 9.97 -14.56
C ASP A 32 0.35 9.16 -13.57
N CYS A 33 1.29 9.79 -12.86
CA CYS A 33 2.03 9.10 -11.79
C CYS A 33 1.47 9.29 -10.37
N ARG A 34 0.41 10.10 -10.17
CA ARG A 34 0.03 10.56 -8.82
C ARG A 34 -1.27 10.01 -8.23
N CYS A 35 -2.09 9.26 -8.98
CA CYS A 35 -3.40 8.82 -8.49
C CYS A 35 -3.51 7.31 -8.14
N ARG A 36 -2.45 6.52 -8.33
CA ARG A 36 -2.38 5.10 -7.88
C ARG A 36 -1.38 4.73 -6.75
N PRO A 37 -0.59 5.64 -6.13
CA PRO A 37 0.49 5.22 -5.23
C PRO A 37 0.01 4.79 -3.82
N LYS A 38 -1.19 5.19 -3.38
CA LYS A 38 -1.63 4.94 -1.99
C LYS A 38 -2.00 3.47 -1.76
N ASN A 39 -2.65 2.81 -2.72
CA ASN A 39 -3.01 1.39 -2.60
C ASN A 39 -1.78 0.48 -2.60
N VAL A 40 -0.76 0.81 -3.41
CA VAL A 40 0.52 0.09 -3.43
C VAL A 40 1.20 0.16 -2.05
N ARG A 41 1.09 1.29 -1.35
CA ARG A 41 1.63 1.43 0.01
C ARG A 41 0.83 0.64 1.05
N CYS A 42 -0.51 0.66 1.04
CA CYS A 42 -1.30 -0.15 1.99
C CYS A 42 -1.04 -1.66 1.77
N MET A 43 -0.89 -2.10 0.52
CA MET A 43 -0.48 -3.48 0.19
C MET A 43 0.93 -3.81 0.72
N SER A 44 1.88 -2.88 0.57
CA SER A 44 3.24 -3.06 1.11
C SER A 44 3.23 -3.18 2.64
N ASN A 45 2.46 -2.33 3.32
CA ASN A 45 2.31 -2.37 4.77
C ASN A 45 1.71 -3.70 5.24
N LEU A 46 0.61 -4.15 4.62
CA LEU A 46 0.02 -5.45 4.89
C LEU A 46 1.00 -6.60 4.69
N LYS A 47 1.82 -6.55 3.64
CA LYS A 47 2.85 -7.57 3.39
C LYS A 47 3.94 -7.57 4.47
N MET A 48 4.32 -6.41 5.00
CA MET A 48 5.25 -6.32 6.12
C MET A 48 4.66 -6.96 7.39
N ILE A 49 3.39 -6.67 7.71
CA ILE A 49 2.68 -7.28 8.85
C ILE A 49 2.57 -8.79 8.66
N TYR A 50 2.17 -9.24 7.47
CA TYR A 50 2.07 -10.66 7.15
C TYR A 50 3.43 -11.37 7.30
N THR A 51 4.52 -10.74 6.85
CA THR A 51 5.86 -11.29 7.04
C THR A 51 6.21 -11.42 8.52
N ALA A 52 5.91 -10.41 9.34
CA ALA A 52 6.09 -10.48 10.79
C ALA A 52 5.26 -11.60 11.43
N LEU A 53 4.03 -11.83 10.98
CA LEU A 53 3.20 -12.97 11.40
C LEU A 53 3.83 -14.31 11.03
N GLN A 54 4.49 -14.44 9.88
CA GLN A 54 5.19 -15.67 9.52
C GLN A 54 6.38 -15.93 10.44
N VAL A 55 7.15 -14.89 10.75
CA VAL A 55 8.30 -15.02 11.68
C VAL A 55 7.80 -15.40 13.07
N TYR A 56 6.73 -14.75 13.55
CA TYR A 56 6.08 -15.14 14.80
C TYR A 56 5.64 -16.61 14.77
N ALA A 57 4.99 -17.05 13.69
CA ALA A 57 4.56 -18.43 13.56
C ALA A 57 5.75 -19.40 13.59
N TRP A 58 6.88 -19.06 12.97
CA TRP A 58 8.09 -19.89 13.05
C TRP A 58 8.61 -20.06 14.48
N ASP A 59 8.55 -19.00 15.30
CA ASP A 59 9.00 -19.04 16.69
C ASP A 59 7.96 -19.68 17.64
N HIS A 60 6.70 -19.75 17.22
CA HIS A 60 5.57 -20.26 18.00
C HIS A 60 4.94 -21.54 17.41
N ASP A 61 5.75 -22.50 16.92
CA ASP A 61 5.30 -23.83 16.44
C ASP A 61 4.23 -23.82 15.30
N GLY A 62 4.22 -22.74 14.52
CA GLY A 62 3.28 -22.48 13.44
C GLY A 62 1.98 -21.79 13.86
N TRP A 63 1.86 -21.39 15.13
CA TRP A 63 0.69 -20.69 15.66
C TRP A 63 0.81 -19.18 15.41
N LEU A 64 -0.24 -18.60 14.85
CA LEU A 64 -0.38 -17.16 14.76
C LEU A 64 -0.85 -16.58 16.11
N PRO A 65 -0.66 -15.27 16.36
CA PRO A 65 -1.19 -14.63 17.57
C PRO A 65 -2.68 -14.97 17.77
N PRO A 66 -3.09 -15.43 18.98
CA PRO A 66 -4.41 -16.00 19.19
C PRO A 66 -5.52 -14.95 19.28
N GLU A 67 -5.18 -13.73 19.68
CA GLU A 67 -6.11 -12.62 19.81
C GLU A 67 -6.39 -12.00 18.44
N ASP A 68 -7.65 -11.64 18.17
CA ASP A 68 -8.01 -10.92 16.96
C ASP A 68 -7.61 -9.43 17.04
N GLY A 69 -7.57 -8.78 15.88
CA GLY A 69 -7.38 -7.34 15.76
C GLY A 69 -6.08 -6.84 16.42
N VAL A 70 -6.20 -5.73 17.15
CA VAL A 70 -5.04 -5.09 17.78
C VAL A 70 -4.43 -5.93 18.89
N GLY A 71 -5.20 -6.78 19.59
CA GLY A 71 -4.64 -7.68 20.61
C GLY A 71 -3.57 -8.59 20.03
N GLY A 72 -3.88 -9.25 18.90
CA GLY A 72 -2.93 -10.10 18.19
C GLY A 72 -1.76 -9.34 17.58
N LEU A 73 -2.04 -8.21 16.92
CA LEU A 73 -0.99 -7.39 16.31
C LEU A 73 -0.05 -6.77 17.34
N SER A 74 -0.55 -6.44 18.53
CA SER A 74 0.26 -5.95 19.65
C SER A 74 1.29 -6.98 20.10
N ARG A 75 1.02 -8.28 19.95
CA ARG A 75 2.02 -9.34 20.24
C ARG A 75 3.21 -9.27 19.30
N LEU A 76 3.01 -8.86 18.05
CA LEU A 76 4.11 -8.67 17.10
C LEU A 76 5.02 -7.51 17.51
N VAL A 77 4.42 -6.43 18.01
CA VAL A 77 5.15 -5.26 18.50
C VAL A 77 5.87 -5.59 19.81
N GLN A 78 5.18 -6.20 20.77
CA GLN A 78 5.76 -6.60 22.07
C GLN A 78 6.85 -7.66 21.91
N GLY A 79 6.71 -8.55 20.93
CA GLY A 79 7.70 -9.58 20.59
C GLY A 79 8.88 -9.07 19.78
N GLY A 80 8.91 -7.80 19.37
CA GLY A 80 9.99 -7.23 18.56
C GLY A 80 10.05 -7.73 17.12
N TYR A 81 8.96 -8.32 16.60
CA TYR A 81 8.85 -8.73 15.20
C TYR A 81 8.56 -7.55 14.28
N LEU A 82 7.95 -6.49 14.83
CA LEU A 82 7.61 -5.28 14.09
C LEU A 82 7.64 -4.04 14.99
N ASP A 83 8.68 -3.23 14.85
CA ASP A 83 8.90 -2.05 15.71
C ASP A 83 8.15 -0.80 15.23
N ASN A 84 7.88 -0.73 13.92
CA ASN A 84 7.32 0.48 13.31
C ASN A 84 5.80 0.47 13.34
N LEU A 85 5.22 1.19 14.29
CA LEU A 85 3.76 1.35 14.43
C LEU A 85 3.08 1.99 13.21
N SER A 86 3.82 2.76 12.41
CA SER A 86 3.29 3.40 11.19
C SER A 86 2.85 2.39 10.14
N VAL A 87 3.31 1.14 10.22
CA VAL A 87 2.95 0.07 9.29
C VAL A 87 1.49 -0.37 9.51
N PHE A 88 0.92 -0.16 10.70
CA PHE A 88 -0.48 -0.51 11.00
C PHE A 88 -1.51 0.52 10.49
N ASN A 89 -1.01 1.56 9.83
CA ASN A 89 -1.79 2.67 9.30
C ASN A 89 -1.91 2.55 7.77
N CYS A 90 -3.12 2.79 7.22
CA CYS A 90 -3.27 2.91 5.78
C CYS A 90 -3.08 4.39 5.37
N PRO A 91 -2.08 4.72 4.52
CA PRO A 91 -1.85 6.09 4.04
C PRO A 91 -3.00 6.71 3.23
N VAL A 92 -4.07 5.96 2.98
CA VAL A 92 -5.30 6.48 2.37
C VAL A 92 -6.15 7.23 3.41
N THR A 93 -6.28 6.70 4.62
CA THR A 93 -7.10 7.24 5.71
C THR A 93 -6.48 8.47 6.37
N GLY A 94 -5.15 8.60 6.37
CA GLY A 94 -4.45 9.79 6.90
C GLY A 94 -4.52 9.91 8.43
N THR A 95 -4.63 8.77 9.09
CA THR A 95 -4.83 8.59 10.53
C THR A 95 -3.52 8.94 11.28
N VAL A 96 -3.64 9.62 12.41
CA VAL A 96 -2.52 10.29 13.12
C VAL A 96 -1.62 9.24 13.78
N PHE A 97 -0.30 9.37 13.60
CA PHE A 97 0.71 8.48 14.20
C PHE A 97 0.51 8.39 15.71
N PRO A 98 0.23 7.21 16.26
CA PRO A 98 -0.04 7.09 17.69
C PRO A 98 1.19 6.61 18.44
N GLU A 99 1.26 6.98 19.72
CA GLU A 99 2.29 6.48 20.64
C GLU A 99 2.08 5.00 20.99
N SER A 100 0.88 4.45 20.76
CA SER A 100 0.52 3.06 21.03
C SER A 100 -0.46 2.49 19.99
N LEU A 101 -0.38 1.17 19.75
CA LEU A 101 -1.32 0.49 18.85
C LEU A 101 -2.67 0.29 19.55
N THR A 102 -3.71 0.96 19.06
CA THR A 102 -5.10 0.84 19.52
C THR A 102 -6.06 0.61 18.34
N ASP A 103 -7.28 0.15 18.59
CA ASP A 103 -8.28 -0.13 17.54
C ASP A 103 -8.64 1.08 16.67
N GLU A 104 -8.51 2.29 17.23
CA GLU A 104 -8.75 3.56 16.53
C GLU A 104 -7.62 3.91 15.57
N THR A 105 -6.42 3.41 15.86
CA THR A 105 -5.19 3.74 15.14
C THR A 105 -4.77 2.68 14.14
N CYS A 106 -5.30 1.46 14.32
CA CYS A 106 -5.10 0.35 13.42
C CYS A 106 -6.15 0.37 12.31
N ASP A 107 -5.66 0.53 11.09
CA ASP A 107 -6.45 0.53 9.87
C ASP A 107 -6.59 -0.87 9.26
N TYR A 108 -5.94 -1.87 9.86
CA TYR A 108 -6.00 -3.26 9.41
C TYR A 108 -6.73 -4.14 10.44
N ILE A 109 -7.45 -5.13 9.93
CA ILE A 109 -8.12 -6.15 10.72
C ILE A 109 -7.32 -7.44 10.59
N TYR A 110 -6.86 -7.92 11.74
CA TYR A 110 -6.19 -9.22 11.87
C TYR A 110 -7.19 -10.25 12.41
N ARG A 111 -7.22 -11.43 11.79
CA ARG A 111 -7.95 -12.59 12.26
C ARG A 111 -6.94 -13.64 12.73
N GLY A 112 -6.91 -13.86 14.03
CA GLY A 112 -5.94 -14.70 14.71
C GLY A 112 -6.43 -16.10 15.00
N GLY A 113 -5.68 -16.79 15.86
CA GLY A 113 -6.03 -18.13 16.38
C GLY A 113 -5.82 -19.30 15.41
N GLY A 114 -5.53 -19.05 14.14
CA GLY A 114 -5.26 -20.09 13.15
C GLY A 114 -3.80 -20.56 13.12
N ARG A 115 -3.58 -21.79 12.65
CA ARG A 115 -2.24 -22.32 12.35
C ARG A 115 -1.85 -22.01 10.90
N GLN A 116 -0.59 -21.64 10.66
CA GLN A 116 -0.05 -21.18 9.36
C GLN A 116 -0.09 -22.20 8.19
N SER A 117 -0.76 -23.34 8.35
CA SER A 117 -0.84 -24.40 7.33
C SER A 117 -2.25 -24.99 7.20
N GLU A 118 -3.24 -24.42 7.90
CA GLU A 118 -4.58 -24.99 8.03
C GLU A 118 -5.55 -24.32 7.05
N GLY A 119 -5.47 -24.71 5.77
CA GLY A 119 -6.37 -24.24 4.72
C GLY A 119 -6.21 -22.76 4.34
N LYS A 120 -7.01 -22.30 3.35
CA LYS A 120 -7.06 -20.89 2.92
C LYS A 120 -8.06 -20.14 3.80
N SER A 121 -7.56 -19.38 4.78
CA SER A 121 -8.35 -18.52 5.67
C SER A 121 -7.90 -17.07 5.52
N ILE A 122 -8.81 -16.12 5.77
CA ILE A 122 -8.47 -14.70 5.78
C ILE A 122 -7.73 -14.40 7.08
N VAL A 123 -6.50 -13.92 6.99
CA VAL A 123 -5.66 -13.61 8.16
C VAL A 123 -5.56 -12.10 8.38
N LEU A 124 -5.51 -11.32 7.30
CA LEU A 124 -5.33 -9.88 7.35
C LEU A 124 -6.20 -9.21 6.30
N MET A 125 -6.86 -8.11 6.66
CA MET A 125 -7.61 -7.31 5.70
C MET A 125 -7.58 -5.83 6.04
N ASP A 126 -7.84 -4.98 5.06
CA ASP A 126 -8.08 -3.55 5.28
C ASP A 126 -9.41 -3.31 5.99
N LYS A 127 -9.48 -2.31 6.88
CA LYS A 127 -10.73 -1.93 7.55
C LYS A 127 -11.71 -1.39 6.48
N PRO A 128 -12.98 -1.85 6.48
CA PRO A 128 -13.95 -1.38 5.51
C PRO A 128 -14.15 0.14 5.67
N GLY A 129 -14.08 0.87 4.56
CA GLY A 129 -14.16 2.33 4.52
C GLY A 129 -12.83 3.04 4.23
N ASN A 130 -11.69 2.35 4.31
CA ASN A 130 -10.38 2.94 4.03
C ASN A 130 -10.13 3.22 2.54
N HIS A 131 -10.82 2.50 1.64
CA HIS A 131 -10.71 2.71 0.20
C HIS A 131 -12.04 3.11 -0.43
N PRO A 132 -12.01 3.96 -1.48
CA PRO A 132 -13.21 4.32 -2.24
C PRO A 132 -13.82 3.09 -2.90
N GLU A 133 -15.15 3.03 -2.97
CA GLU A 133 -15.94 1.93 -3.60
C GLU A 133 -15.90 0.58 -2.84
N GLY A 134 -15.70 0.59 -1.51
CA GLY A 134 -15.75 -0.64 -0.71
C GLY A 134 -14.59 -1.62 -0.95
N ARG A 135 -13.56 -1.20 -1.70
CA ARG A 135 -12.39 -2.02 -2.00
C ARG A 135 -11.62 -2.37 -0.73
N CYS A 136 -11.17 -3.60 -0.60
CA CYS A 136 -10.30 -4.00 0.51
C CYS A 136 -9.17 -4.90 0.01
N ASN A 137 -7.99 -4.72 0.62
CA ASN A 137 -6.89 -5.65 0.47
C ASN A 137 -7.13 -6.82 1.43
N ILE A 138 -7.02 -8.05 0.95
CA ILE A 138 -7.18 -9.27 1.75
C ILE A 138 -5.91 -10.11 1.59
N PHE A 139 -5.36 -10.56 2.71
CA PHE A 139 -4.27 -11.52 2.81
C PHE A 139 -4.75 -12.81 3.44
N TYR A 140 -4.41 -13.90 2.78
CA TYR A 140 -4.76 -15.24 3.22
C TYR A 140 -3.60 -15.91 3.95
N SER A 141 -3.91 -16.95 4.72
CA SER A 141 -2.96 -17.80 5.44
C SER A 141 -1.88 -18.40 4.54
N ASP A 142 -2.23 -18.75 3.29
CA ASP A 142 -1.34 -19.31 2.27
C ASP A 142 -0.36 -18.30 1.64
N GLY A 143 -0.47 -17.03 2.02
CA GLY A 143 0.37 -15.94 1.52
C GLY A 143 -0.10 -15.35 0.20
N THR A 144 -1.23 -15.80 -0.33
CA THR A 144 -1.91 -15.12 -1.42
C THR A 144 -2.54 -13.82 -0.93
N SER A 145 -2.55 -12.81 -1.80
CA SER A 145 -3.19 -11.53 -1.55
C SER A 145 -4.17 -11.22 -2.68
N GLU A 146 -5.38 -10.82 -2.35
CA GLU A 146 -6.38 -10.39 -3.31
C GLU A 146 -6.77 -8.93 -3.03
N PHE A 147 -6.84 -8.13 -4.09
CA PHE A 147 -7.49 -6.83 -4.05
C PHE A 147 -8.93 -7.03 -4.51
N ASN A 148 -9.84 -7.23 -3.56
CA ASN A 148 -11.20 -7.61 -3.88
C ASN A 148 -12.10 -6.36 -3.97
N ILE A 149 -12.87 -6.27 -5.05
CA ILE A 149 -14.02 -5.37 -5.18
C ILE A 149 -15.18 -6.12 -4.53
N ARG A 150 -15.22 -6.16 -3.20
CA ARG A 150 -16.39 -6.69 -2.51
C ARG A 150 -17.33 -5.53 -2.24
N ASP A 151 -18.44 -5.49 -2.98
CA ASP A 151 -19.65 -4.85 -2.48
C ASP A 151 -19.87 -5.37 -1.07
N VAL A 152 -19.91 -4.46 -0.10
CA VAL A 152 -20.21 -4.75 1.30
C VAL A 152 -21.70 -5.07 1.36
N SER A 153 -22.04 -6.26 0.90
CA SER A 153 -23.34 -6.88 1.07
C SER A 153 -23.11 -8.37 1.30
N ASP A 154 -23.44 -8.80 2.52
CA ASP A 154 -23.73 -10.16 2.96
C ASP A 154 -22.70 -10.74 3.93
N GLY A 155 -23.07 -10.69 5.21
CA GLY A 155 -22.40 -11.35 6.32
C GLY A 155 -22.97 -10.87 7.65
N GLU A 156 -24.17 -11.38 7.99
CA GLU A 156 -24.73 -11.46 9.34
C GLU A 156 -23.72 -11.88 10.42
#